data_AF-A0A9E3ZSK1-F1
#
_entry.id   AF-A0A9E3ZSK1-F1
#
_cell.length_a   1.000
_cell.length_b   1.000
_cell.length_c   1.000
_cell.angle_alpha   90.00
_cell.angle_beta   90.00
_cell.angle_gamma   90.00
#
_symmetry.space_group_name_H-M   'P 1'
#
loop_
_entity.id
_entity.type
_entity.pdbx_description
1 polymer ?
#
loop_
_entity_poly.entity_id
_entity_poly.type
_entity_poly.pdbx_seq_one_letter_code
_entity_poly.pdbx_strand_id
1 'polypeptide(L)'
;MTPIQAITALFDAWDGQFTGAERLLADIQPLFGTLQETQDFTPAERQALQELLPRYEKLRYFLQQEKARVQREASRLNQAAQKKRDYVKFNESSGYEFYY
;
A
#
# COMPACT_ATOMS: atom_id res chain seq x y z
N MET A 1 3.97 16.17 -24.16
CA MET A 1 4.39 15.24 -23.11
C MET A 1 3.51 14.01 -23.21
N THR A 2 4.06 12.84 -23.47
CA THR A 2 3.28 11.59 -23.62
C THR A 2 2.94 11.00 -22.23
N PRO A 3 1.89 10.18 -22.10
CA PRO A 3 1.59 9.51 -20.83
C PRO A 3 2.77 8.67 -20.31
N ILE A 4 3.56 8.08 -21.20
CA ILE A 4 4.79 7.35 -20.88
C ILE A 4 5.81 8.28 -20.22
N GLN A 5 6.07 9.45 -20.80
CA GLN A 5 6.99 10.45 -20.23
C GLN A 5 6.52 10.93 -18.85
N ALA A 6 5.20 11.08 -18.66
CA ALA A 6 4.63 11.45 -17.39
C ALA A 6 4.85 10.38 -16.32
N ILE A 7 4.60 9.11 -16.65
CA ILE A 7 4.83 7.99 -15.73
C ILE A 7 6.32 7.87 -15.37
N THR A 8 7.22 7.99 -16.35
CA THR A 8 8.67 7.95 -16.11
C THR A 8 9.10 9.07 -15.18
N ALA A 9 8.67 10.31 -15.43
CA ALA A 9 9.00 11.45 -14.57
C ALA A 9 8.49 11.27 -13.13
N LEU A 10 7.28 10.71 -12.96
CA LEU A 10 6.72 10.40 -11.64
C LEU A 10 7.56 9.35 -10.90
N PHE A 11 7.98 8.29 -11.58
CA PHE A 11 8.86 7.28 -11.00
C PHE A 11 10.25 7.82 -10.66
N ASP A 12 10.80 8.72 -11.47
CA ASP A 12 12.13 9.31 -11.24
C ASP A 12 12.10 10.37 -10.12
N ALA A 13 10.97 11.05 -9.94
CA ALA A 13 10.74 11.97 -8.82
C ALA A 13 10.45 11.25 -7.50
N TRP A 14 10.12 9.94 -7.53
CA TRP A 14 9.85 9.16 -6.34
C TRP A 14 11.15 8.71 -5.67
N ASP A 15 11.27 9.04 -4.38
CA ASP A 15 12.42 8.75 -3.53
C ASP A 15 12.48 7.30 -3.01
N GLY A 16 11.56 6.45 -3.42
CA GLY A 16 11.46 5.06 -2.97
C GLY A 16 10.77 4.87 -1.63
N GLN A 17 10.23 5.93 -1.01
CA GLN A 17 9.61 5.83 0.31
C GLN A 17 8.13 5.39 0.27
N PHE A 18 7.72 4.67 1.32
CA PHE A 18 6.35 4.17 1.50
C PHE A 18 5.31 5.29 1.52
N THR A 19 5.59 6.42 2.18
CA THR A 19 4.66 7.56 2.30
C THR A 19 4.30 8.18 0.94
N GLY A 20 5.22 8.10 -0.03
CA GLY A 20 4.98 8.56 -1.40
C GLY A 20 4.37 7.50 -2.32
N ALA A 21 4.47 6.21 -1.96
CA ALA A 21 4.09 5.10 -2.83
C ALA A 21 2.59 5.04 -3.15
N GLU A 22 1.71 5.31 -2.17
CA GLU A 22 0.26 5.33 -2.43
C GLU A 22 -0.17 6.47 -3.34
N ARG A 23 0.43 7.65 -3.14
CA ARG A 23 0.18 8.83 -3.98
C ARG A 23 0.70 8.61 -5.40
N LEU A 24 1.92 8.09 -5.51
CA LEU A 24 2.52 7.71 -6.79
C LEU A 24 1.62 6.72 -7.55
N LEU A 25 1.07 5.71 -6.87
CA LEU A 25 0.16 4.76 -7.48
C LEU A 25 -1.12 5.46 -7.99
N ALA A 26 -1.71 6.35 -7.18
CA ALA A 26 -2.91 7.09 -7.56
C ALA A 26 -2.67 8.01 -8.77
N ASP A 27 -1.49 8.63 -8.87
CA ASP A 27 -1.12 9.51 -9.98
C ASP A 27 -0.83 8.73 -11.27
N ILE A 28 -0.25 7.53 -11.16
CA ILE A 28 0.14 6.67 -12.29
C ILE A 28 -1.03 5.86 -12.85
N GLN A 29 -1.98 5.44 -12.01
CA GLN A 29 -3.12 4.60 -12.40
C GLN A 29 -3.97 5.15 -13.56
N PRO A 30 -4.38 6.44 -13.59
CA PRO A 30 -5.14 6.99 -14.72
C PRO A 30 -4.31 7.04 -16.00
N LEU A 31 -3.00 7.30 -15.90
CA LEU A 31 -2.10 7.35 -17.06
C LEU A 31 -1.96 5.97 -17.72
N PHE A 32 -1.89 4.90 -16.93
CA PHE A 32 -1.96 3.53 -17.48
C PHE A 32 -3.31 3.20 -18.12
N GLY A 33 -4.42 3.75 -17.60
CA GLY A 33 -5.73 3.65 -18.23
C GLY A 33 -5.72 4.27 -19.64
N THR A 34 -5.17 5.48 -19.77
CA THR A 34 -5.01 6.15 -21.07
C THR A 34 -4.09 5.38 -22.03
N LEU A 35 -3.06 4.71 -21.51
CA LEU A 35 -2.20 3.85 -22.32
C LEU A 35 -2.94 2.61 -22.84
N GLN A 36 -3.86 2.02 -22.09
CA GLN A 36 -4.65 0.88 -22.57
C GLN A 36 -5.59 1.24 -23.72
N GLU A 37 -6.03 2.50 -23.79
CA GLU A 37 -6.88 3.03 -24.86
C GLU A 37 -6.08 3.40 -26.12
N THR A 38 -4.77 3.61 -25.99
CA THR A 38 -3.90 4.01 -27.10
C THR A 38 -3.43 2.75 -27.86
N GLN A 39 -3.87 2.56 -29.10
CA GLN A 39 -3.51 1.37 -29.90
C GLN A 39 -2.19 1.50 -30.68
N ASP A 40 -1.73 2.72 -30.95
CA ASP A 40 -0.55 2.99 -31.78
C ASP A 40 0.61 3.53 -30.95
N PHE A 41 1.45 2.63 -30.48
CA PHE A 41 2.74 2.96 -29.86
C PHE A 41 3.87 2.90 -30.88
N THR A 42 4.69 3.94 -30.89
CA THR A 42 5.97 3.92 -31.60
C THR A 42 6.91 2.85 -31.00
N PRO A 43 7.92 2.36 -31.76
CA PRO A 43 8.85 1.36 -31.23
C PRO A 43 9.56 1.79 -29.93
N ALA A 44 9.91 3.08 -29.80
CA ALA A 44 10.53 3.63 -28.60
C ALA A 44 9.57 3.62 -27.40
N GLU A 45 8.29 3.93 -27.62
CA GLU A 45 7.26 3.90 -26.58
C GLU A 45 6.96 2.46 -26.11
N ARG A 46 6.98 1.49 -27.02
CA ARG A 46 6.85 0.07 -26.65
C ARG A 46 8.00 -0.39 -25.76
N GLN A 47 9.22 0.02 -26.08
CA GLN A 47 10.39 -0.30 -25.26
C GLN A 47 10.28 0.33 -23.87
N ALA A 48 9.90 1.62 -23.79
CA ALA A 48 9.68 2.29 -22.51
C ALA A 48 8.55 1.63 -21.69
N LEU A 49 7.46 1.18 -22.33
CA LEU A 49 6.38 0.45 -21.67
C LEU A 49 6.86 -0.90 -21.09
N GLN A 50 7.71 -1.62 -21.80
CA GLN A 50 8.30 -2.88 -21.30
C GLN A 50 9.14 -2.67 -20.04
N GLU A 51 9.77 -1.51 -19.89
CA GLU A 51 10.52 -1.14 -18.68
C GLU A 51 9.61 -0.63 -17.55
N LEU A 52 8.53 0.07 -17.89
CA LEU A 52 7.59 0.65 -16.92
C LEU A 52 6.64 -0.36 -16.30
N LEU A 53 6.15 -1.35 -17.06
CA LEU A 53 5.21 -2.37 -16.55
C LEU A 53 5.74 -3.08 -15.29
N PRO A 54 6.98 -3.61 -15.29
CA PRO A 54 7.53 -4.28 -14.12
C PRO A 54 7.71 -3.34 -12.91
N ARG A 55 8.04 -2.05 -13.14
CA ARG A 55 8.15 -1.05 -12.07
C ARG A 55 6.80 -0.81 -11.41
N TYR A 56 5.74 -0.69 -12.21
CA TYR A 56 4.37 -0.53 -11.74
C TYR A 56 3.87 -1.76 -10.97
N GLU A 57 4.12 -2.97 -11.46
CA GLU A 57 3.73 -4.21 -10.77
C GLU A 57 4.43 -4.34 -9.41
N LYS A 58 5.74 -4.04 -9.36
CA LYS A 58 6.49 -4.02 -8.09
C LYS A 58 5.90 -3.03 -7.09
N LEU A 59 5.56 -1.83 -7.53
CA LEU A 59 4.93 -0.81 -6.68
C LEU A 59 3.60 -1.29 -6.11
N ARG A 60 2.72 -1.85 -6.96
CA ARG A 60 1.43 -2.41 -6.52
C ARG A 60 1.62 -3.53 -5.52
N TYR A 61 2.55 -4.45 -5.80
CA TYR A 61 2.82 -5.58 -4.94
C TYR A 61 3.35 -5.15 -3.57
N PHE A 62 4.29 -4.21 -3.54
CA PHE A 62 4.81 -3.61 -2.33
C PHE A 62 3.70 -2.99 -1.46
N LEU A 63 2.84 -2.17 -2.07
CA LEU A 63 1.71 -1.55 -1.37
C LEU A 63 0.71 -2.59 -0.84
N GLN A 64 0.45 -3.65 -1.59
CA GLN A 64 -0.42 -4.74 -1.16
C GLN A 64 0.16 -5.49 0.05
N GLN A 65 1.46 -5.78 0.05
CA GLN A 65 2.13 -6.42 1.18
C GLN A 65 2.09 -5.55 2.44
N GLU A 66 2.38 -4.25 2.30
CA GLU A 66 2.36 -3.32 3.44
C GLU A 66 0.95 -3.13 3.99
N LYS A 67 -0.08 -3.02 3.14
CA LYS A 67 -1.49 -3.02 3.60
C LYS A 67 -1.82 -4.27 4.40
N ALA A 68 -1.44 -5.45 3.91
CA ALA A 68 -1.65 -6.70 4.62
C ALA A 68 -0.85 -6.78 5.94
N ARG A 69 0.34 -6.15 6.00
CA ARG A 69 1.15 -6.07 7.22
C ARG A 69 0.48 -5.19 8.27
N VAL A 70 0.04 -4.00 7.89
CA VAL A 70 -0.66 -3.05 8.77
C VAL A 70 -1.96 -3.65 9.30
N GLN A 71 -2.75 -4.33 8.45
CA GLN A 71 -3.98 -5.00 8.88
C GLN A 71 -3.73 -6.11 9.90
N ARG A 72 -2.70 -6.93 9.68
CA ARG A 72 -2.31 -7.99 10.63
C ARG A 72 -1.87 -7.41 11.97
N GLU A 73 -1.09 -6.33 11.95
CA GLU A 73 -0.62 -5.68 13.17
C GLU A 73 -1.77 -5.01 13.94
N ALA A 74 -2.68 -4.32 13.23
CA ALA A 74 -3.89 -3.76 13.83
C ALA A 74 -4.76 -4.86 14.47
N SER A 75 -4.90 -6.01 13.80
CA SER A 75 -5.65 -7.15 14.34
C SER A 75 -5.00 -7.72 15.60
N ARG A 76 -3.67 -7.82 15.65
CA ARG A 76 -2.92 -8.24 16.84
C ARG A 76 -3.10 -7.27 18.01
N LEU A 77 -2.99 -5.96 17.75
CA LEU A 77 -3.19 -4.94 18.77
C LEU A 77 -4.62 -4.95 19.31
N ASN A 78 -5.63 -5.11 18.45
CA ASN A 78 -7.03 -5.24 18.86
C ASN A 78 -7.26 -6.48 19.73
N GLN A 79 -6.67 -7.63 19.38
CA GLN A 79 -6.73 -8.83 20.19
C GLN A 79 -6.03 -8.66 21.54
N ALA A 80 -4.87 -8.01 21.58
CA ALA A 80 -4.16 -7.72 22.82
C ALA A 80 -4.97 -6.77 23.73
N ALA A 81 -5.58 -5.72 23.15
CA ALA A 81 -6.46 -4.82 23.86
C ALA A 81 -7.71 -5.54 24.40
N GLN A 82 -8.29 -6.46 23.61
CA GLN A 82 -9.42 -7.27 24.05
C GLN A 82 -9.04 -8.16 25.23
N LYS A 83 -7.93 -8.91 25.14
CA LYS A 83 -7.44 -9.74 26.25
C LYS A 83 -7.20 -8.93 27.51
N LYS A 84 -6.64 -7.72 27.40
CA LYS A 84 -6.46 -6.81 28.54
C LYS A 84 -7.80 -6.42 29.17
N ARG A 85 -8.81 -6.09 28.35
CA ARG A 85 -10.17 -5.77 28.84
C ARG A 85 -10.82 -6.97 29.51
N ASP A 86 -10.69 -8.16 28.94
CA ASP A 86 -11.25 -9.39 29.50
C ASP A 86 -10.58 -9.73 30.84
N TYR A 87 -9.26 -9.51 30.97
CA TYR A 87 -8.54 -9.70 32.23
C TYR A 87 -9.00 -8.71 33.32
N VAL A 88 -9.17 -7.43 32.98
CA VAL A 88 -9.70 -6.43 33.93
C VAL A 88 -11.12 -6.80 34.37
N LYS A 89 -12.00 -7.14 33.42
CA LYS A 89 -13.38 -7.58 33.73
C LYS A 89 -13.41 -8.85 34.58
N PHE A 90 -12.53 -9.82 34.30
CA PHE A 90 -12.39 -11.01 35.13
C PHE A 90 -11.98 -10.63 36.55
N ASN A 91 -10.98 -9.76 36.72
CA ASN A 91 -10.54 -9.31 38.04
C ASN A 91 -11.64 -8.54 38.81
N GLU A 92 -12.43 -7.71 38.12
CA GLU A 92 -13.57 -6.98 38.69
C GLU A 92 -14.76 -7.91 39.00
N SER A 93 -14.97 -8.97 38.22
CA SER A 93 -16.09 -9.92 38.39
C SER A 93 -15.76 -11.09 39.32
N SER A 94 -14.49 -11.36 39.57
CA SER A 94 -14.01 -12.50 40.39
C SER A 94 -13.84 -12.18 41.87
N GLY A 95 -14.17 -10.98 42.34
CA GLY A 95 -14.44 -10.74 43.77
C GLY A 95 -13.37 -11.23 44.74
N TYR A 96 -12.08 -10.97 44.47
CA TYR A 96 -11.07 -11.03 45.53
C TYR A 96 -11.09 -9.69 46.29
N GLU A 97 -12.05 -9.55 47.20
CA GLU A 97 -11.92 -8.63 48.33
C GLU A 97 -10.77 -9.14 49.21
N PHE A 98 -9.59 -8.55 49.05
CA PHE A 98 -8.52 -8.74 50.03
C PHE A 98 -8.92 -7.99 51.31
N TYR A 99 -9.47 -8.72 52.27
CA TYR A 99 -9.63 -8.23 53.64
C TYR A 99 -8.22 -8.05 54.24
N TYR A 100 -7.82 -6.79 54.45
CA TYR A 100 -6.69 -6.43 55.31
C TYR A 100 -7.07 -6.54 56.78
#